data_AF-A0A8S9Y4I5-F1
#
_entry.id   AF-A0A8S9Y4I5-F1
#
_cell.length_a   1.000
_cell.length_b   1.000
_cell.length_c   1.000
_cell.angle_alpha   90.00
_cell.angle_beta   90.00
_cell.angle_gamma   90.00
#
_symmetry.space_group_name_H-M   'P 1'
#
loop_
_entity.id
_entity.type
_entity.pdbx_description
1 polymer ?
#
loop_
_entity_poly.entity_id
_entity_poly.type
_entity_poly.pdbx_seq_one_letter_code
_entity_poly.pdbx_strand_id
1 'polypeptide(L)'
;MEAPSISVERENKTGLILHYRSRRSSLLFYLIGILKGAATLLYGQELEVDLLKKDVTVDGLHAVLRLNFFNNELKLKNWRPLQERHHLPISLTTLLHIYPFAIILKDNVLVGTQESSELRLSLETEQEKTVKIREAMGRLDKEVERTNRLLYQMIPQHVTEQLKTGKSPMTTCKIETIGDAYMVVAGLQYETDHAARVCDMALEIARSVISLKDPNKDDHLRVRVGISTGSLVAGVVGQKMPRYCLFGKTSLLAAVLEHSSEPMKIQLSQQTADQLPSSYVLSFKGILNHPEFMGMRTYWLEGNHSENVSRRANYSGGMDGENGQPDSDFTYAWCTAMTGLNCNQSCFLS
;
A
#
# COMPACT_ATOMS: atom_id res chain seq x y z
N MET A 1 7.43 19.66 -2.93
CA MET A 1 8.30 18.77 -3.76
C MET A 1 9.74 19.04 -3.39
N GLU A 2 10.49 18.03 -2.95
CA GLU A 2 11.94 18.17 -2.81
C GLU A 2 12.61 17.93 -4.17
N ALA A 3 13.41 18.89 -4.59
CA ALA A 3 14.18 18.82 -5.83
C ALA A 3 15.43 17.93 -5.64
N PRO A 4 15.83 17.16 -6.65
CA PRO A 4 17.07 16.40 -6.60
C PRO A 4 18.28 17.33 -6.65
N SER A 5 19.37 16.92 -5.99
CA SER A 5 20.66 17.60 -6.06
C SER A 5 21.52 16.96 -7.14
N ILE A 6 22.10 17.79 -8.00
CA ILE A 6 22.98 17.38 -9.10
C ILE A 6 24.30 18.14 -8.96
N SER A 7 25.42 17.43 -8.95
CA SER A 7 26.75 18.03 -8.95
C SER A 7 27.66 17.36 -9.97
N VAL A 8 28.58 18.13 -10.56
CA VAL A 8 29.57 17.63 -11.50
C VAL A 8 30.93 17.61 -10.80
N GLU A 9 31.60 16.46 -10.78
CA GLU A 9 32.90 16.32 -10.10
C GLU A 9 34.04 16.75 -11.02
N ARG A 10 34.08 16.20 -12.23
CA ARG A 10 35.13 16.45 -13.22
C ARG A 10 34.56 16.47 -14.62
N GLU A 11 35.13 17.33 -15.45
CA GLU A 11 34.84 17.47 -16.88
C GLU A 11 36.12 17.24 -17.68
N ASN A 12 36.05 16.37 -18.69
CA ASN A 12 37.13 16.00 -19.58
C ASN A 12 36.72 16.25 -21.04
N LYS A 13 37.68 16.14 -21.97
CA LYS A 13 37.44 16.28 -23.43
C LYS A 13 36.44 15.26 -23.99
N THR A 14 36.29 14.12 -23.30
CA THR A 14 35.51 12.96 -23.76
C THR A 14 34.28 12.71 -22.89
N GLY A 15 33.97 13.59 -21.91
CA GLY A 15 32.82 13.39 -21.04
C GLY A 15 32.94 14.05 -19.67
N LEU A 16 31.97 13.80 -18.79
CA LEU A 16 31.94 14.30 -17.41
C LEU A 16 31.39 13.27 -16.41
N ILE A 17 31.72 13.45 -15.13
CA ILE A 17 31.18 12.65 -14.02
C ILE A 17 30.14 13.48 -13.26
N LEU A 18 28.93 12.96 -13.16
CA LEU A 18 27.77 13.59 -12.54
C LEU A 18 27.30 12.77 -11.33
N HIS A 19 27.15 13.43 -10.19
CA HIS A 19 26.52 12.88 -9.00
C HIS A 19 25.06 13.34 -8.93
N TYR A 20 24.17 12.37 -8.78
CA TYR A 20 22.75 12.58 -8.59
C TYR A 20 22.33 12.11 -7.20
N ARG A 21 21.75 13.00 -6.40
CA ARG A 21 21.18 12.68 -5.08
C ARG A 21 19.70 13.01 -5.03
N SER A 22 18.88 12.04 -4.67
CA SER A 22 17.43 12.20 -4.59
C SER A 22 16.82 11.30 -3.54
N ARG A 23 15.82 11.78 -2.79
CA ARG A 23 15.04 10.92 -1.88
C ARG A 23 14.14 9.92 -2.61
N ARG A 24 13.88 10.14 -3.91
CA ARG A 24 13.04 9.28 -4.75
C ARG A 24 13.93 8.43 -5.65
N SER A 25 14.01 7.14 -5.35
CA SER A 25 14.90 6.19 -6.03
C SER A 25 14.47 5.82 -7.45
N SER A 26 13.19 5.99 -7.81
CA SER A 26 12.63 5.62 -9.11
C SER A 26 12.86 6.65 -10.23
N LEU A 27 13.30 7.87 -9.91
CA LEU A 27 13.44 8.97 -10.88
C LEU A 27 14.80 9.01 -11.60
N LEU A 28 15.71 8.09 -11.30
CA LEU A 28 17.03 8.06 -11.93
C LEU A 28 16.95 7.94 -13.46
N PHE A 29 16.14 7.01 -13.96
CA PHE A 29 15.98 6.78 -15.39
C PHE A 29 15.31 7.96 -16.10
N TYR A 30 14.43 8.68 -15.39
CA TYR A 30 13.83 9.91 -15.89
C TYR A 30 14.88 11.00 -16.11
N LEU A 31 15.82 11.17 -15.18
CA LEU A 31 16.94 12.10 -15.34
C LEU A 31 17.79 11.73 -16.57
N ILE A 32 18.13 10.44 -16.74
CA ILE A 32 18.92 9.97 -17.89
C ILE A 32 18.20 10.32 -19.20
N GLY A 33 16.88 10.13 -19.26
CA GLY A 33 16.07 10.54 -20.41
C GLY A 33 16.13 12.03 -20.68
N ILE A 34 15.98 12.88 -19.64
CA ILE A 34 16.10 14.33 -19.78
C ILE A 34 17.49 14.72 -20.30
N LEU A 35 18.56 14.14 -19.76
CA LEU A 35 19.92 14.47 -20.17
C LEU A 35 20.17 14.13 -21.65
N LYS A 36 19.75 12.95 -22.09
CA LYS A 36 19.86 12.54 -23.50
C LYS A 36 19.03 13.44 -24.42
N GLY A 37 17.80 13.75 -24.02
CA GLY A 37 16.91 14.63 -24.78
C GLY A 37 17.48 16.05 -24.89
N ALA A 38 17.96 16.61 -23.78
CA ALA A 38 18.56 17.93 -23.74
C ALA A 38 19.85 18.01 -24.58
N ALA A 39 20.71 16.98 -24.52
CA ALA A 39 21.92 16.93 -25.34
C ALA A 39 21.61 16.91 -26.85
N THR A 40 20.61 16.13 -27.26
CA THR A 40 20.20 16.04 -28.65
C THR A 40 19.53 17.34 -29.12
N LEU A 41 18.63 17.89 -28.31
CA LEU A 41 17.77 19.01 -28.71
C LEU A 41 18.48 20.37 -28.62
N LEU A 42 19.32 20.58 -27.60
CA LEU A 42 20.01 21.86 -27.38
C LEU A 42 21.40 21.91 -28.00
N TYR A 43 22.12 20.78 -28.02
CA TYR A 43 23.52 20.73 -28.42
C TYR A 43 23.78 19.91 -29.69
N GLY A 44 22.77 19.20 -30.21
CA GLY A 44 22.95 18.33 -31.38
C GLY A 44 23.98 17.23 -31.18
N GLN A 45 24.24 16.83 -29.92
CA GLN A 45 25.22 15.81 -29.57
C GLN A 45 24.53 14.55 -29.07
N GLU A 46 25.03 13.40 -29.52
CA GLU A 46 24.63 12.10 -28.99
C GLU A 46 25.32 11.88 -27.64
N LEU A 47 24.51 11.75 -26.58
CA LEU A 47 24.97 11.57 -25.21
C LEU A 47 24.82 10.11 -24.77
N GLU A 48 25.94 9.44 -24.56
CA GLU A 48 25.96 8.13 -23.91
C GLU A 48 26.11 8.31 -22.39
N VAL A 49 25.35 7.53 -21.61
CA VAL A 49 25.27 7.69 -20.16
C VAL A 49 25.47 6.33 -19.49
N ASP A 50 26.59 6.18 -18.80
CA ASP A 50 26.93 4.98 -18.03
C ASP A 50 26.66 5.20 -16.54
N LEU A 51 26.00 4.22 -15.91
CA LEU A 51 25.81 4.22 -14.47
C LEU A 51 27.02 3.56 -13.80
N LEU A 52 27.89 4.37 -13.16
CA LEU A 52 29.08 3.87 -12.47
C LEU A 52 28.76 3.29 -11.11
N LYS A 53 27.92 3.99 -10.34
CA LYS A 53 27.57 3.59 -8.97
C LYS A 53 26.12 3.93 -8.67
N LYS A 54 25.46 3.06 -7.90
CA LYS A 54 24.09 3.25 -7.43
C LYS A 54 24.00 2.78 -5.98
N ASP A 55 24.02 3.72 -5.05
CA ASP A 55 23.86 3.44 -3.64
C ASP A 55 22.45 3.86 -3.20
N VAL A 56 21.69 2.92 -2.66
CA VAL A 56 20.38 3.19 -2.05
C VAL A 56 20.59 3.18 -0.53
N THR A 57 20.56 4.36 0.07
CA THR A 57 20.63 4.54 1.53
C THR A 57 19.25 4.88 2.09
N VAL A 58 19.13 4.87 3.42
CA VAL A 58 17.89 5.25 4.13
C VAL A 58 17.48 6.70 3.81
N ASP A 59 18.46 7.57 3.52
CA ASP A 59 18.25 8.98 3.19
C ASP A 59 17.93 9.23 1.70
N GLY A 60 18.03 8.21 0.85
CA GLY A 60 17.70 8.29 -0.58
C GLY A 60 18.67 7.56 -1.49
N LEU A 61 18.61 7.90 -2.77
CA LEU A 61 19.47 7.38 -3.82
C LEU A 61 20.64 8.34 -4.07
N HIS A 62 21.85 7.82 -4.04
CA HIS A 62 23.03 8.47 -4.62
C HIS A 62 23.50 7.66 -5.83
N ALA A 63 23.42 8.26 -7.02
CA ALA A 63 23.90 7.66 -8.25
C ALA A 63 25.08 8.47 -8.81
N VAL A 64 26.08 7.78 -9.33
CA VAL A 64 27.22 8.36 -10.05
C VAL A 64 27.11 7.95 -11.50
N LEU A 65 26.97 8.94 -12.37
CA LEU A 65 26.74 8.79 -13.80
C LEU A 65 27.97 9.32 -14.54
N ARG A 66 28.45 8.56 -15.52
CA ARG A 66 29.46 9.03 -16.47
C ARG A 66 28.74 9.38 -17.76
N LEU A 67 28.86 10.63 -18.18
CA LEU A 67 28.34 11.10 -19.45
C LEU A 67 29.47 11.11 -20.46
N ASN A 68 29.37 10.34 -21.53
CA ASN A 68 30.35 10.31 -22.62
C ASN A 68 29.83 11.17 -23.77
N PHE A 69 30.61 12.20 -24.13
CA PHE A 69 30.33 13.08 -25.27
C PHE A 69 31.63 13.79 -25.71
N PHE A 70 31.67 14.24 -26.96
CA PHE A 70 32.82 14.99 -27.48
C PHE A 70 32.73 16.46 -27.12
N ASN A 71 33.46 16.84 -26.08
CA ASN A 71 33.54 18.22 -25.62
C ASN A 71 34.56 19.02 -26.44
N ASN A 72 34.15 19.39 -27.67
CA ASN A 72 35.01 20.11 -28.62
C ASN A 72 35.43 21.51 -28.11
N GLU A 73 34.63 22.14 -27.25
CA GLU A 73 34.91 23.48 -26.70
C GLU A 73 36.01 23.49 -25.63
N LEU A 74 36.24 22.36 -24.94
CA LEU A 74 37.30 22.24 -23.94
C LEU A 74 38.71 22.35 -24.54
N LYS A 75 38.85 22.30 -25.89
CA LYS A 75 40.13 22.53 -26.59
C LYS A 75 40.61 23.98 -26.54
N LEU A 76 39.74 24.97 -26.30
CA LEU A 76 40.11 26.39 -26.29
C LEU A 76 40.59 26.91 -24.93
N LYS A 77 40.34 26.18 -23.84
CA LYS A 77 40.94 26.49 -22.55
C LYS A 77 42.21 25.65 -22.38
N ASN A 78 43.29 26.11 -23.03
CA ASN A 78 44.62 25.95 -22.45
C ASN A 78 44.62 26.70 -21.13
N TRP A 79 44.05 26.08 -20.09
CA TRP A 79 44.28 26.46 -18.70
C TRP A 79 45.79 26.30 -18.52
N ARG A 80 46.52 27.38 -18.77
CA ARG A 80 47.82 27.54 -18.13
C ARG A 80 47.46 27.54 -16.65
N PRO A 81 47.95 26.59 -15.82
CA PRO A 81 47.93 26.84 -14.39
C PRO A 81 48.50 28.24 -14.22
N LEU A 82 47.78 29.13 -13.55
CA LEU A 82 48.31 30.44 -13.20
C LEU A 82 49.66 30.14 -12.54
N GLN A 83 50.77 30.35 -13.27
CA GLN A 83 52.10 30.43 -12.69
C GLN A 83 51.92 31.22 -11.43
N GLU A 84 52.32 30.68 -10.28
CA GLU A 84 52.15 31.25 -8.94
C GLU A 84 52.43 32.75 -8.99
N ARG A 85 51.40 33.54 -9.25
CA ARG A 85 51.51 34.98 -9.16
C ARG A 85 51.43 35.18 -7.67
N HIS A 86 52.59 35.44 -7.04
CA HIS A 86 52.67 35.80 -5.63
C HIS A 86 51.88 37.09 -5.28
N HIS A 87 51.18 37.68 -6.24
CA HIS A 87 50.27 38.80 -6.11
C HIS A 87 49.02 38.55 -6.96
N LEU A 88 47.87 38.42 -6.31
CA LEU A 88 46.56 38.48 -6.97
C LEU A 88 46.38 39.89 -7.56
N PRO A 89 45.76 40.03 -8.74
CA PRO A 89 45.61 41.32 -9.42
C PRO A 89 44.71 42.32 -8.68
N ILE A 90 43.94 41.84 -7.70
CA ILE A 90 42.98 42.63 -6.92
C ILE A 90 43.15 42.25 -5.45
N SER A 91 43.16 43.24 -4.55
CA SER A 91 43.18 42.99 -3.12
C SER A 91 41.86 42.37 -2.66
N LEU A 92 41.91 41.57 -1.60
CA LEU A 92 40.72 40.96 -1.00
C LEU A 92 39.70 42.03 -0.55
N THR A 93 40.19 43.17 -0.07
CA THR A 93 39.35 44.32 0.33
C THR A 93 38.59 44.93 -0.84
N THR A 94 39.25 45.14 -1.99
CA THR A 94 38.58 45.63 -3.20
C THR A 94 37.58 44.61 -3.74
N LEU A 95 37.89 43.32 -3.68
CA LEU A 95 36.98 42.25 -4.11
C LEU A 95 35.71 42.19 -3.25
N LEU A 96 35.85 42.28 -1.92
CA LEU A 96 34.70 42.30 -1.00
C LEU A 96 33.87 43.58 -1.12
N HIS A 97 34.49 44.70 -1.50
CA HIS A 97 33.76 45.95 -1.76
C HIS A 97 32.96 45.90 -3.09
N ILE A 98 33.48 45.22 -4.11
CA ILE A 98 32.77 45.06 -5.40
C ILE A 98 31.62 44.05 -5.27
N TYR A 99 31.77 43.03 -4.42
CA TYR A 99 30.77 42.00 -4.17
C TYR A 99 30.27 42.05 -2.72
N PRO A 100 29.34 42.96 -2.40
CA PRO A 100 28.85 43.16 -1.03
C PRO A 100 28.09 41.95 -0.44
N PHE A 101 27.85 40.91 -1.24
CA PHE A 101 27.15 39.67 -0.85
C PHE A 101 28.08 38.43 -0.83
N ALA A 102 29.41 38.60 -0.86
CA ALA A 102 30.36 37.48 -0.91
C ALA A 102 30.72 36.95 0.49
N ILE A 103 30.59 35.63 0.68
CA ILE A 103 31.01 34.91 1.89
C ILE A 103 32.13 33.95 1.51
N ILE A 104 33.30 34.07 2.15
CA ILE A 104 34.46 33.19 1.89
C ILE A 104 34.67 32.28 3.09
N LEU A 105 34.51 30.97 2.85
CA LEU A 105 34.73 29.90 3.83
C LEU A 105 35.95 29.09 3.40
N LYS A 106 36.88 28.83 4.33
CA LYS A 106 37.97 27.87 4.14
C LYS A 106 37.89 26.84 5.27
N ASP A 107 37.81 25.56 4.91
CA ASP A 107 37.76 24.45 5.87
C ASP A 107 36.66 24.61 6.94
N ASN A 108 35.48 25.08 6.53
CA ASN A 108 34.33 25.39 7.39
C ASN A 108 34.55 26.54 8.41
N VAL A 109 35.61 27.33 8.26
CA VAL A 109 35.86 28.54 9.05
C VAL A 109 35.63 29.78 8.17
N LEU A 110 34.91 30.77 8.71
CA LEU A 110 34.66 32.05 8.06
C LEU A 110 35.97 32.86 7.99
N VAL A 111 36.47 33.11 6.78
CA VAL A 111 37.76 33.80 6.58
C VAL A 111 37.57 35.29 6.25
N GLY A 112 36.38 35.71 5.82
CA GLY A 112 36.06 37.13 5.67
C GLY A 112 34.62 37.42 5.24
N THR A 113 34.04 38.46 5.85
CA THR A 113 32.76 39.10 5.49
C THR A 113 32.89 40.61 5.67
N GLN A 114 32.25 41.40 4.80
CA GLN A 114 31.83 42.76 5.16
C GLN A 114 30.36 42.67 5.56
N GLU A 115 30.05 42.91 6.84
CA GLU A 115 28.71 42.71 7.40
C GLU A 115 27.78 43.86 6.98
N SER A 116 26.94 43.63 5.97
CA SER A 116 25.65 44.34 5.89
C SER A 116 24.70 43.66 6.87
N SER A 117 24.35 44.36 7.95
CA SER A 117 23.42 43.90 8.99
C SER A 117 22.03 43.57 8.44
N GLU A 118 21.59 44.31 7.41
CA GLU A 118 20.29 44.14 6.74
C GLU A 118 20.16 42.79 6.03
N LEU A 119 21.25 42.31 5.42
CA LEU A 119 21.27 41.00 4.76
C LEU A 119 21.23 39.84 5.74
N ARG A 120 21.94 39.98 6.85
CA ARG A 120 21.95 38.94 7.88
C ARG A 120 20.54 38.75 8.44
N LEU A 121 19.85 39.85 8.75
CA LEU A 121 18.45 39.84 9.18
C LEU A 121 17.49 39.29 8.10
N SER A 122 17.69 39.66 6.83
CA SER A 122 16.84 39.19 5.73
C SER A 122 17.04 37.69 5.43
N LEU A 123 18.29 37.21 5.49
CA LEU A 123 18.61 35.80 5.28
C LEU A 123 18.13 34.95 6.46
N GLU A 124 18.31 35.42 7.69
CA GLU A 124 17.81 34.74 8.90
C GLU A 124 16.28 34.62 8.87
N THR A 125 15.56 35.68 8.49
CA THR A 125 14.09 35.63 8.37
C THR A 125 13.60 34.71 7.24
N GLU A 126 14.25 34.70 6.07
CA GLU A 126 13.90 33.77 4.99
C GLU A 126 14.23 32.31 5.32
N GLN A 127 15.34 32.06 6.00
CA GLN A 127 15.68 30.73 6.51
C GLN A 127 14.64 30.26 7.52
N GLU A 128 14.23 31.12 8.46
CA GLU A 128 13.24 30.80 9.47
C GLU A 128 11.87 30.49 8.85
N LYS A 129 11.44 31.26 7.84
CA LYS A 129 10.22 30.98 7.07
C LYS A 129 10.30 29.64 6.36
N THR A 130 11.43 29.34 5.71
CA THR A 130 11.64 28.09 4.98
C THR A 130 11.57 26.88 5.92
N VAL A 131 12.15 27.00 7.12
CA VAL A 131 12.07 25.97 8.16
C VAL A 131 10.61 25.78 8.62
N LYS A 132 9.89 26.86 8.91
CA LYS A 132 8.46 26.79 9.31
C LYS A 132 7.58 26.14 8.24
N ILE A 133 7.79 26.48 6.96
CA ILE A 133 7.06 25.87 5.84
C ILE A 133 7.39 24.38 5.74
N ARG A 134 8.66 24.00 5.85
CA ARG A 134 9.08 22.59 5.81
C ARG A 134 8.47 21.79 6.97
N GLU A 135 8.44 22.35 8.17
CA GLU A 135 7.79 21.73 9.32
C GLU A 135 6.28 21.57 9.12
N ALA A 136 5.60 22.60 8.61
CA ALA A 136 4.18 22.57 8.31
C ALA A 136 3.85 21.50 7.24
N MET A 137 4.66 21.42 6.18
CA MET A 137 4.54 20.36 5.18
C MET A 137 4.73 18.97 5.79
N GLY A 138 5.73 18.78 6.65
CA GLY A 138 5.93 17.50 7.33
C GLY A 138 4.76 17.11 8.26
N ARG A 139 4.11 18.09 8.90
CA ARG A 139 2.87 17.84 9.69
C ARG A 139 1.71 17.45 8.79
N LEU A 140 1.55 18.11 7.64
CA LEU A 140 0.51 17.79 6.67
C LEU A 140 0.69 16.38 6.09
N ASP A 141 1.92 16.00 5.73
CA ASP A 141 2.22 14.65 5.21
C ASP A 141 1.85 13.56 6.23
N LYS A 142 2.20 13.77 7.52
CA LYS A 142 1.78 12.87 8.61
C LYS A 142 0.27 12.77 8.76
N GLU A 143 -0.45 13.88 8.59
CA GLU A 143 -1.90 13.90 8.73
C GLU A 143 -2.61 13.26 7.52
N VAL A 144 -2.06 13.44 6.32
CA VAL A 144 -2.48 12.74 5.10
C VAL A 144 -2.26 11.23 5.25
N GLU A 145 -1.13 10.81 5.82
CA GLU A 145 -0.84 9.39 6.06
C GLU A 145 -1.76 8.79 7.12
N ARG A 146 -2.05 9.52 8.21
CA ARG A 146 -3.07 9.11 9.19
C ARG A 146 -4.45 8.97 8.57
N THR A 147 -4.87 9.95 7.77
CA THR A 147 -6.17 9.93 7.09
C THR A 147 -6.27 8.75 6.13
N ASN A 148 -5.22 8.50 5.35
CA ASN A 148 -5.13 7.35 4.46
C ASN A 148 -5.18 6.03 5.25
N ARG A 149 -4.44 5.92 6.36
CA ARG A 149 -4.46 4.74 7.24
C ARG A 149 -5.85 4.45 7.80
N LEU A 150 -6.57 5.48 8.23
CA LEU A 150 -7.96 5.34 8.72
C LEU A 150 -8.90 4.89 7.60
N LEU A 151 -8.75 5.43 6.39
CA LEU A 151 -9.51 4.99 5.21
C LEU A 151 -9.23 3.52 4.87
N TYR A 152 -7.97 3.10 4.91
CA TYR A 152 -7.55 1.72 4.67
C TYR A 152 -8.00 0.74 5.78
N GLN A 153 -8.34 1.24 6.97
CA GLN A 153 -8.95 0.43 8.03
C GLN A 153 -10.46 0.21 7.81
N MET A 154 -11.15 1.14 7.14
CA MET A 154 -12.58 1.03 6.87
C MET A 154 -12.90 0.34 5.54
N ILE A 155 -11.94 0.34 4.61
CA ILE A 155 -12.09 -0.18 3.25
C ILE A 155 -10.80 -0.91 2.84
N PRO A 156 -10.86 -2.10 2.21
CA PRO A 156 -9.66 -2.80 1.74
C PRO A 156 -8.71 -1.91 0.92
N GLN A 157 -7.39 -2.10 1.10
CA GLN A 157 -6.36 -1.25 0.48
C GLN A 157 -6.50 -1.15 -1.04
N HIS A 158 -6.73 -2.28 -1.69
CA HIS A 158 -6.88 -2.35 -3.15
C HIS A 158 -8.14 -1.62 -3.66
N VAL A 159 -9.26 -1.69 -2.92
CA VAL A 159 -10.48 -0.91 -3.22
C VAL A 159 -10.19 0.59 -3.10
N THR A 160 -9.41 0.99 -2.09
CA THR A 160 -9.10 2.40 -1.86
C THR A 160 -8.18 2.96 -2.95
N GLU A 161 -7.21 2.17 -3.42
CA GLU A 161 -6.38 2.51 -4.58
C GLU A 161 -7.23 2.61 -5.85
N GLN A 162 -8.16 1.69 -6.06
CA GLN A 162 -9.06 1.72 -7.21
C GLN A 162 -10.05 2.91 -7.18
N LEU A 163 -10.58 3.25 -6.01
CA LEU A 163 -11.40 4.45 -5.78
C LEU A 163 -10.59 5.73 -6.05
N LYS A 164 -9.33 5.80 -5.63
CA LYS A 164 -8.42 6.90 -5.98
C LYS A 164 -8.20 7.03 -7.49
N THR A 165 -8.26 5.92 -8.22
CA THR A 165 -8.11 5.87 -9.69
C THR A 165 -9.43 5.93 -10.47
N GLY A 166 -10.58 6.06 -9.80
CA GLY A 166 -11.90 6.16 -10.44
C GLY A 166 -12.45 4.88 -11.06
N LYS A 167 -11.91 3.70 -10.70
CA LYS A 167 -12.39 2.39 -11.18
C LYS A 167 -13.28 1.69 -10.15
N SER A 168 -14.20 0.84 -10.62
CA SER A 168 -15.09 0.05 -9.76
C SER A 168 -14.29 -0.89 -8.85
N PRO A 169 -14.61 -0.96 -7.55
CA PRO A 169 -13.82 -1.69 -6.58
C PRO A 169 -14.18 -3.18 -6.54
N MET A 170 -13.19 -4.08 -6.67
CA MET A 170 -13.41 -5.51 -6.43
C MET A 170 -12.23 -6.15 -5.70
N THR A 171 -12.47 -6.67 -4.50
CA THR A 171 -11.50 -7.45 -3.71
C THR A 171 -12.09 -8.76 -3.22
N THR A 172 -11.23 -9.75 -3.11
CA THR A 172 -11.47 -11.19 -2.93
C THR A 172 -12.07 -11.61 -1.58
N CYS A 173 -11.82 -10.86 -0.49
CA CYS A 173 -12.42 -11.15 0.83
C CYS A 173 -12.63 -9.87 1.66
N LYS A 174 -13.80 -9.73 2.31
CA LYS A 174 -14.10 -8.62 3.24
C LYS A 174 -14.58 -9.15 4.59
N ILE A 175 -14.07 -8.55 5.67
CA ILE A 175 -14.57 -8.76 7.03
C ILE A 175 -15.28 -7.48 7.50
N GLU A 176 -16.53 -7.60 7.95
CA GLU A 176 -17.28 -6.54 8.62
C GLU A 176 -17.67 -6.98 10.02
N THR A 177 -17.66 -6.05 10.98
CA THR A 177 -18.13 -6.29 12.35
C THR A 177 -19.44 -5.55 12.58
N ILE A 178 -20.48 -6.25 13.00
CA ILE A 178 -21.79 -5.69 13.36
C ILE A 178 -22.06 -6.05 14.82
N GLY A 179 -21.73 -5.14 15.74
CA GLY A 179 -21.86 -5.41 17.18
C GLY A 179 -20.92 -6.52 17.65
N ASP A 180 -21.51 -7.63 18.11
CA ASP A 180 -20.82 -8.86 18.52
C ASP A 180 -20.69 -9.90 17.39
N ALA A 181 -21.20 -9.57 16.19
CA ALA A 181 -21.13 -10.43 15.03
C ALA A 181 -19.97 -10.07 14.09
N TYR A 182 -19.27 -11.10 13.61
CA TYR A 182 -18.26 -11.03 12.56
C TYR A 182 -18.85 -11.59 11.28
N MET A 183 -18.86 -10.77 10.23
CA MET A 183 -19.28 -11.16 8.89
C MET A 183 -18.06 -11.28 7.97
N VAL A 184 -17.86 -12.45 7.37
CA VAL A 184 -16.78 -12.70 6.41
C VAL A 184 -17.38 -13.03 5.05
N VAL A 185 -16.91 -12.33 4.01
CA VAL A 185 -17.37 -12.54 2.64
C VAL A 185 -16.21 -12.87 1.72
N ALA A 186 -16.31 -13.96 0.96
CA ALA A 186 -15.32 -14.40 -0.01
C ALA A 186 -15.95 -14.62 -1.41
N GLY A 187 -15.11 -14.73 -2.44
CA GLY A 187 -15.57 -15.02 -3.81
C GLY A 187 -16.11 -13.81 -4.59
N LEU A 188 -15.85 -12.58 -4.12
CA LEU A 188 -16.20 -11.35 -4.83
C LEU A 188 -15.44 -11.19 -6.17
N GLN A 189 -14.36 -11.96 -6.37
CA GLN A 189 -13.71 -12.20 -7.66
C GLN A 189 -13.92 -13.68 -7.98
N TYR A 190 -14.23 -14.00 -9.24
CA TYR A 190 -14.57 -15.34 -9.76
C TYR A 190 -13.48 -16.40 -9.46
N GLU A 191 -13.39 -16.85 -8.22
CA GLU A 191 -12.55 -17.95 -7.78
C GLU A 191 -13.41 -19.20 -7.67
N THR A 192 -12.84 -20.39 -7.88
CA THR A 192 -13.60 -21.65 -7.85
C THR A 192 -13.71 -22.24 -6.44
N ASP A 193 -12.75 -21.94 -5.55
CA ASP A 193 -12.57 -22.66 -4.29
C ASP A 193 -12.91 -21.81 -3.05
N HIS A 194 -13.70 -20.75 -3.24
CA HIS A 194 -14.10 -19.85 -2.15
C HIS A 194 -14.95 -20.57 -1.08
N ALA A 195 -15.71 -21.60 -1.47
CA ALA A 195 -16.56 -22.41 -0.59
C ALA A 195 -15.77 -23.11 0.51
N ALA A 196 -14.76 -23.84 0.06
CA ALA A 196 -13.86 -24.63 0.88
C ALA A 196 -13.07 -23.74 1.83
N ARG A 197 -12.47 -22.64 1.34
CA ARG A 197 -11.69 -21.72 2.16
C ARG A 197 -12.49 -21.09 3.30
N VAL A 198 -13.74 -20.70 3.02
CA VAL A 198 -14.62 -20.13 4.06
C VAL A 198 -15.01 -21.19 5.10
N CYS A 199 -15.26 -22.42 4.67
CA CYS A 199 -15.54 -23.53 5.57
C CYS A 199 -14.32 -23.92 6.42
N ASP A 200 -13.13 -23.95 5.83
CA ASP A 200 -11.87 -24.20 6.55
C ASP A 200 -11.60 -23.11 7.58
N MET A 201 -11.79 -21.84 7.20
CA MET A 201 -11.69 -20.71 8.14
C MET A 201 -12.70 -20.84 9.29
N ALA A 202 -13.96 -21.20 9.01
CA ALA A 202 -14.97 -21.40 10.04
C ALA A 202 -14.60 -22.53 11.00
N LEU A 203 -14.07 -23.66 10.49
CA LEU A 203 -13.58 -24.78 11.30
C LEU A 203 -12.38 -24.38 12.17
N GLU A 204 -11.43 -23.62 11.62
CA GLU A 204 -10.27 -23.13 12.36
C GLU A 204 -10.66 -22.16 13.48
N ILE A 205 -11.60 -21.25 13.22
CA ILE A 205 -12.09 -20.33 14.24
C ILE A 205 -12.84 -21.10 15.34
N ALA A 206 -13.74 -22.02 14.97
CA ALA A 206 -14.46 -22.84 15.95
C ALA A 206 -13.50 -23.62 16.88
N ARG A 207 -12.40 -24.14 16.35
CA ARG A 207 -11.35 -24.82 17.14
C ARG A 207 -10.56 -23.85 18.03
N SER A 208 -10.20 -22.70 17.49
CA SER A 208 -9.36 -21.71 18.19
C SER A 208 -10.10 -21.07 19.37
N VAL A 209 -11.41 -20.85 19.24
CA VAL A 209 -12.22 -20.19 20.27
C VAL A 209 -12.39 -21.04 21.53
N ILE A 210 -12.26 -22.37 21.44
CA ILE A 210 -12.28 -23.27 22.62
C ILE A 210 -11.20 -22.86 23.64
N SER A 211 -10.04 -22.40 23.18
CA SER A 211 -8.94 -21.95 24.05
C SER A 211 -9.16 -20.59 24.71
N LEU A 212 -10.16 -19.83 24.25
CA LEU A 212 -10.44 -18.48 24.73
C LEU A 212 -11.43 -18.54 25.90
N LYS A 213 -10.98 -18.11 27.07
CA LYS A 213 -11.83 -17.90 28.24
C LYS A 213 -12.35 -16.48 28.27
N ASP A 214 -13.60 -16.33 28.69
CA ASP A 214 -14.15 -15.01 28.98
C ASP A 214 -13.49 -14.46 30.26
N PRO A 215 -12.91 -13.25 30.24
CA PRO A 215 -12.29 -12.67 31.44
C PRO A 215 -13.31 -12.30 32.52
N ASN A 216 -14.60 -12.17 32.18
CA ASN A 216 -15.66 -11.76 33.10
C ASN A 216 -16.50 -12.94 33.63
N LYS A 217 -16.53 -14.05 32.89
CA LYS A 217 -17.21 -15.30 33.26
C LYS A 217 -16.17 -16.40 33.12
N ASP A 218 -15.89 -17.21 34.15
CA ASP A 218 -14.95 -18.35 34.06
C ASP A 218 -15.55 -19.51 33.24
N ASP A 219 -16.03 -19.19 32.04
CA ASP A 219 -16.60 -20.07 31.04
C ASP A 219 -15.91 -19.80 29.69
N HIS A 220 -15.94 -20.79 28.82
CA HIS A 220 -15.34 -20.69 27.49
C HIS A 220 -16.23 -19.89 26.56
N LEU A 221 -15.61 -19.10 25.69
CA LEU A 221 -16.34 -18.43 24.61
C LEU A 221 -16.94 -19.48 23.69
N ARG A 222 -18.20 -19.26 23.31
CA ARG A 222 -18.93 -20.09 22.34
C ARG A 222 -19.34 -19.24 21.16
N VAL A 223 -19.24 -19.81 19.97
CA VAL A 223 -19.58 -19.12 18.72
C VAL A 223 -20.62 -19.92 17.97
N ARG A 224 -21.56 -19.22 17.36
CA ARG A 224 -22.44 -19.79 16.33
C ARG A 224 -21.95 -19.34 14.97
N VAL A 225 -22.00 -20.21 13.97
CA VAL A 225 -21.59 -19.87 12.61
C VAL A 225 -22.68 -20.27 11.62
N GLY A 226 -23.05 -19.35 10.73
CA GLY A 226 -23.93 -19.61 9.59
C GLY A 226 -23.25 -19.23 8.28
N ILE A 227 -23.23 -20.14 7.31
CA ILE A 227 -22.57 -19.95 6.01
C ILE A 227 -23.59 -20.12 4.88
N SER A 228 -23.68 -19.12 4.00
CA SER A 228 -24.50 -19.17 2.80
C SER A 228 -23.73 -18.74 1.56
N THR A 229 -24.17 -19.30 0.44
CA THR A 229 -23.69 -19.04 -0.92
C THR A 229 -24.79 -18.42 -1.74
N GLY A 230 -24.46 -17.47 -2.61
CA GLY A 230 -25.43 -16.96 -3.59
C GLY A 230 -25.03 -15.61 -4.14
N SER A 231 -25.84 -15.06 -5.03
CA SER A 231 -25.57 -13.73 -5.57
C SER A 231 -25.72 -12.65 -4.49
N LEU A 232 -24.91 -11.60 -4.56
CA LEU A 232 -24.90 -10.51 -3.59
C LEU A 232 -24.47 -9.22 -4.29
N VAL A 233 -25.07 -8.10 -3.88
CA VAL A 233 -24.76 -6.77 -4.40
C VAL A 233 -23.86 -6.06 -3.42
N ALA A 234 -22.69 -5.61 -3.90
CA ALA A 234 -21.77 -4.83 -3.12
C ALA A 234 -21.73 -3.38 -3.63
N GLY A 235 -21.62 -2.42 -2.71
CA GLY A 235 -21.54 -1.01 -3.07
C GLY A 235 -20.89 -0.16 -1.99
N VAL A 236 -20.43 1.03 -2.36
CA VAL A 236 -19.90 2.02 -1.40
C VAL A 236 -21.00 3.01 -1.04
N VAL A 237 -21.31 3.12 0.24
CA VAL A 237 -22.34 4.01 0.78
C VAL A 237 -21.67 5.15 1.55
N GLY A 238 -22.09 6.38 1.27
CA GLY A 238 -21.64 7.59 1.98
C GLY A 238 -20.51 8.35 1.28
N GLN A 239 -20.64 9.69 1.20
CA GLN A 239 -19.64 10.55 0.55
C GLN A 239 -18.48 10.94 1.48
N LYS A 240 -18.78 11.32 2.73
CA LYS A 240 -17.75 11.79 3.69
C LYS A 240 -17.03 10.64 4.40
N MET A 241 -17.75 9.56 4.68
CA MET A 241 -17.22 8.34 5.29
C MET A 241 -17.71 7.15 4.47
N PRO A 242 -17.06 6.85 3.34
CA PRO A 242 -17.46 5.73 2.51
C PRO A 242 -17.35 4.43 3.29
N ARG A 243 -18.44 3.67 3.32
CA ARG A 243 -18.50 2.30 3.84
C ARG A 243 -18.81 1.38 2.69
N TYR A 244 -17.94 0.41 2.44
CA TYR A 244 -18.31 -0.67 1.54
C TYR A 244 -19.38 -1.50 2.26
N CYS A 245 -20.51 -1.76 1.62
CA CYS A 245 -21.66 -2.46 2.21
C CYS A 245 -22.10 -3.58 1.29
N LEU A 246 -22.58 -4.66 1.89
CA LEU A 246 -22.99 -5.88 1.23
C LEU A 246 -24.48 -6.10 1.44
N PHE A 247 -25.24 -6.16 0.35
CA PHE A 247 -26.69 -6.32 0.37
C PHE A 247 -27.12 -7.52 -0.46
N GLY A 248 -28.09 -8.28 0.04
CA GLY A 248 -28.71 -9.35 -0.72
C GLY A 248 -29.40 -10.39 0.15
N LYS A 249 -30.20 -11.24 -0.50
CA LYS A 249 -30.84 -12.38 0.17
C LYS A 249 -29.81 -13.34 0.78
N THR A 250 -28.64 -13.45 0.16
CA THR A 250 -27.54 -14.30 0.62
C THR A 250 -26.95 -13.84 1.96
N SER A 251 -26.79 -12.52 2.19
CA SER A 251 -26.31 -12.02 3.50
C SER A 251 -27.36 -12.22 4.58
N LEU A 252 -28.64 -11.96 4.26
CA LEU A 252 -29.75 -12.22 5.18
C LEU A 252 -29.84 -13.71 5.54
N LEU A 253 -29.72 -14.61 4.55
CA LEU A 253 -29.74 -16.05 4.78
C LEU A 253 -28.59 -16.50 5.68
N ALA A 254 -27.37 -16.00 5.47
CA ALA A 254 -26.24 -16.30 6.37
C ALA A 254 -26.51 -15.89 7.82
N ALA A 255 -27.09 -14.70 8.03
CA ALA A 255 -27.49 -14.23 9.36
C ALA A 255 -28.61 -15.10 9.97
N VAL A 256 -29.61 -15.51 9.19
CA VAL A 256 -30.67 -16.42 9.65
C VAL A 256 -30.10 -17.79 10.03
N LEU A 257 -29.15 -18.32 9.24
CA LEU A 257 -28.48 -19.57 9.55
C LEU A 257 -27.65 -19.48 10.83
N GLU A 258 -26.91 -18.38 11.04
CA GLU A 258 -26.16 -18.16 12.28
C GLU A 258 -27.09 -18.11 13.49
N HIS A 259 -28.19 -17.35 13.37
CA HIS A 259 -29.15 -17.21 14.47
C HIS A 259 -29.84 -18.53 14.81
N SER A 260 -30.16 -19.34 13.81
CA SER A 260 -30.77 -20.66 13.99
C SER A 260 -29.77 -21.76 14.38
N SER A 261 -28.47 -21.45 14.39
CA SER A 261 -27.40 -22.41 14.65
C SER A 261 -27.28 -22.72 16.14
N GLU A 262 -26.75 -23.91 16.44
CA GLU A 262 -26.44 -24.30 17.81
C GLU A 262 -25.05 -23.77 18.20
N PRO A 263 -24.81 -23.45 19.50
CA PRO A 263 -23.49 -23.06 19.96
C PRO A 263 -22.42 -24.09 19.57
N MET A 264 -21.27 -23.62 19.10
CA MET A 264 -20.15 -24.43 18.63
C MET A 264 -20.43 -25.29 17.38
N LYS A 265 -21.55 -25.06 16.69
CA LYS A 265 -21.85 -25.70 15.42
C LYS A 265 -21.85 -24.69 14.27
N ILE A 266 -21.46 -25.21 13.11
CA ILE A 266 -21.41 -24.47 11.85
C ILE A 266 -22.55 -24.98 10.97
N GLN A 267 -23.48 -24.08 10.63
CA GLN A 267 -24.64 -24.39 9.80
C GLN A 267 -24.44 -23.87 8.38
N LEU A 268 -24.73 -24.71 7.40
CA LEU A 268 -24.60 -24.42 5.98
C LEU A 268 -25.98 -24.36 5.30
N SER A 269 -26.11 -23.48 4.30
CA SER A 269 -27.20 -23.56 3.32
C SER A 269 -27.00 -24.76 2.38
N GLN A 270 -28.08 -25.23 1.75
CA GLN A 270 -27.97 -26.28 0.75
C GLN A 270 -27.04 -25.89 -0.41
N GLN A 271 -27.10 -24.65 -0.86
CA GLN A 271 -26.26 -24.15 -1.96
C GLN A 271 -24.77 -24.22 -1.62
N THR A 272 -24.43 -23.93 -0.36
CA THR A 272 -23.06 -24.09 0.14
C THR A 272 -22.64 -25.57 0.16
N ALA A 273 -23.50 -26.45 0.66
CA ALA A 273 -23.23 -27.88 0.74
C ALA A 273 -23.00 -28.51 -0.64
N ASP A 274 -23.77 -28.09 -1.65
CA ASP A 274 -23.68 -28.61 -3.02
C ASP A 274 -22.35 -28.21 -3.72
N GLN A 275 -21.68 -27.14 -3.26
CA GLN A 275 -20.40 -26.68 -3.81
C GLN A 275 -19.17 -27.20 -3.06
N LEU A 276 -19.36 -27.89 -1.93
CA LEU A 276 -18.25 -28.44 -1.17
C LEU A 276 -17.78 -29.79 -1.75
N PRO A 277 -16.46 -30.04 -1.80
CA PRO A 277 -15.93 -31.32 -2.21
C PRO A 277 -16.26 -32.42 -1.19
N SER A 278 -16.21 -33.68 -1.63
CA SER A 278 -16.51 -34.87 -0.80
C SER A 278 -15.55 -35.09 0.38
N SER A 279 -14.53 -34.24 0.55
CA SER A 279 -13.64 -34.27 1.71
C SER A 279 -14.31 -33.75 2.98
N TYR A 280 -15.37 -32.95 2.87
CA TYR A 280 -16.09 -32.41 4.02
C TYR A 280 -17.15 -33.37 4.55
N VAL A 281 -17.25 -33.45 5.88
CA VAL A 281 -18.26 -34.25 6.57
C VAL A 281 -19.46 -33.37 6.88
N LEU A 282 -20.58 -33.69 6.23
CA LEU A 282 -21.83 -32.97 6.35
C LEU A 282 -22.91 -33.85 6.96
N SER A 283 -23.67 -33.34 7.93
CA SER A 283 -24.85 -34.03 8.46
C SER A 283 -26.11 -33.20 8.23
N PHE A 284 -27.22 -33.87 7.89
CA PHE A 284 -28.47 -33.16 7.60
C PHE A 284 -29.09 -32.62 8.89
N LYS A 285 -29.29 -31.29 8.96
CA LYS A 285 -29.94 -30.65 10.10
C LYS A 285 -31.46 -30.72 10.01
N GLY A 286 -32.01 -30.38 8.84
CA GLY A 286 -33.43 -30.18 8.66
C GLY A 286 -33.77 -29.07 7.66
N ILE A 287 -35.06 -28.77 7.57
CA ILE A 287 -35.59 -27.70 6.72
C ILE A 287 -35.64 -26.40 7.53
N LEU A 288 -35.15 -25.32 6.94
CA LEU A 288 -35.18 -24.00 7.54
C LEU A 288 -36.62 -23.46 7.60
N ASN A 289 -37.05 -23.08 8.80
CA ASN A 289 -38.35 -22.46 9.03
C ASN A 289 -38.19 -20.93 9.10
N HIS A 290 -38.13 -20.29 7.94
CA HIS A 290 -38.06 -18.83 7.81
C HIS A 290 -39.01 -18.35 6.71
N PRO A 291 -39.76 -17.25 6.89
CA PRO A 291 -40.76 -16.79 5.92
C PRO A 291 -40.23 -16.64 4.49
N GLU A 292 -39.01 -16.11 4.34
CA GLU A 292 -38.39 -15.88 3.03
C GLU A 292 -37.62 -17.09 2.46
N PHE A 293 -37.31 -18.10 3.28
CA PHE A 293 -36.45 -19.24 2.90
C PHE A 293 -37.09 -20.60 3.24
N MET A 294 -38.41 -20.63 3.29
CA MET A 294 -39.18 -21.82 3.65
C MET A 294 -38.86 -22.99 2.71
N GLY A 295 -38.62 -24.17 3.28
CA GLY A 295 -38.35 -25.37 2.48
C GLY A 295 -36.87 -25.60 2.14
N MET A 296 -35.97 -24.67 2.48
CA MET A 296 -34.53 -24.85 2.23
C MET A 296 -33.93 -25.89 3.17
N ARG A 297 -33.21 -26.87 2.63
CA ARG A 297 -32.44 -27.84 3.43
C ARG A 297 -31.19 -27.18 4.00
N THR A 298 -30.85 -27.55 5.22
CA THR A 298 -29.65 -27.07 5.91
C THR A 298 -28.85 -28.23 6.45
N TYR A 299 -27.54 -28.02 6.53
CA TYR A 299 -26.57 -29.05 6.89
C TYR A 299 -25.66 -28.53 8.00
N TRP A 300 -25.18 -29.42 8.85
CA TRP A 300 -24.08 -29.15 9.77
C TRP A 300 -22.76 -29.50 9.09
N LEU A 301 -21.75 -28.66 9.32
CA LEU A 301 -20.37 -28.95 8.96
C LEU A 301 -19.63 -29.50 10.19
N GLU A 302 -19.20 -30.76 10.12
CA GLU A 302 -18.56 -31.45 11.25
C GLU A 302 -17.03 -31.46 11.14
N GLY A 303 -16.48 -31.44 9.92
CA GLY A 303 -15.04 -31.41 9.72
C GLY A 303 -14.62 -31.63 8.27
N ASN A 304 -13.31 -31.68 8.05
CA ASN A 304 -12.69 -31.93 6.75
C ASN A 304 -11.67 -33.08 6.86
N HIS A 305 -11.84 -34.13 6.06
CA HIS A 305 -10.95 -35.30 6.05
C HIS A 305 -9.57 -35.00 5.43
N SER A 306 -9.42 -33.93 4.63
CA SER A 306 -8.14 -33.58 4.01
C SER A 306 -7.11 -33.01 5.00
N GLU A 307 -7.55 -32.48 6.14
CA GLU A 307 -6.66 -31.87 7.15
C GLU A 307 -5.72 -32.87 7.84
N ASN A 308 -6.02 -34.18 7.80
CA ASN A 308 -5.12 -35.20 8.33
C ASN A 308 -3.93 -35.51 7.42
N VAL A 309 -3.95 -35.07 6.15
CA VAL A 309 -2.88 -35.38 5.17
C VAL A 309 -1.94 -34.18 4.95
N SER A 310 -2.46 -32.94 5.02
CA SER A 310 -1.69 -31.74 4.65
C SER A 310 -0.75 -31.17 5.72
N ARG A 311 -0.79 -31.66 6.98
CA ARG A 311 0.16 -31.23 8.03
C ARG A 311 1.60 -31.74 7.84
N ARG A 312 1.89 -32.50 6.76
CA ARG A 312 3.25 -32.98 6.43
C ARG A 312 3.90 -32.34 5.19
N ALA A 313 3.20 -31.50 4.43
CA ALA A 313 3.76 -30.91 3.21
C ALA A 313 3.75 -29.38 3.28
N ASN A 314 4.75 -28.83 3.99
CA ASN A 314 5.11 -27.43 3.87
C ASN A 314 5.55 -27.12 2.42
N TYR A 315 5.01 -26.02 1.89
CA TYR A 315 5.64 -25.10 0.94
C TYR A 315 6.59 -25.69 -0.11
N SER A 316 6.10 -25.88 -1.35
CA SER A 316 6.93 -25.71 -2.56
C SER A 316 6.10 -25.63 -3.85
N GLY A 317 6.46 -24.66 -4.71
CA GLY A 317 6.12 -24.57 -6.14
C GLY A 317 4.73 -24.00 -6.45
N GLY A 318 4.48 -23.11 -7.41
CA GLY A 318 5.23 -22.76 -8.61
C GLY A 318 4.26 -22.75 -9.81
N MET A 319 3.98 -21.53 -10.32
CA MET A 319 3.52 -21.08 -11.65
C MET A 319 2.91 -22.05 -12.72
N ASP A 320 1.83 -21.56 -13.36
CA ASP A 320 1.54 -21.46 -14.82
C ASP A 320 0.22 -22.08 -15.35
N GLY A 321 -0.48 -21.33 -16.23
CA GLY A 321 -1.21 -21.92 -17.38
C GLY A 321 -2.72 -21.61 -17.59
N GLU A 322 -2.99 -20.47 -18.23
CA GLU A 322 -3.93 -20.21 -19.36
C GLU A 322 -5.43 -20.61 -19.45
N ASN A 323 -6.20 -19.58 -19.87
CA ASN A 323 -7.25 -19.50 -20.89
C ASN A 323 -8.63 -20.17 -20.68
N GLY A 324 -9.61 -19.32 -20.30
CA GLY A 324 -11.03 -19.51 -20.53
C GLY A 324 -11.77 -18.18 -20.56
N GLN A 325 -12.43 -17.86 -21.68
CA GLN A 325 -13.28 -16.69 -21.87
C GLN A 325 -14.48 -16.72 -20.90
N PRO A 326 -14.85 -15.61 -20.21
CA PRO A 326 -16.02 -15.61 -19.34
C PRO A 326 -17.27 -15.22 -20.15
N ASP A 327 -18.20 -16.16 -20.26
CA ASP A 327 -19.59 -15.86 -20.58
C ASP A 327 -20.27 -15.15 -19.39
N SER A 328 -21.20 -14.28 -19.75
CA SER A 328 -21.95 -13.30 -18.96
C SER A 328 -22.51 -13.71 -17.58
N ASP A 329 -22.33 -12.80 -16.62
CA ASP A 329 -23.27 -12.38 -15.56
C ASP A 329 -23.73 -13.39 -14.48
N PHE A 330 -22.82 -13.97 -13.70
CA PHE A 330 -23.19 -14.46 -12.36
C PHE A 330 -22.09 -14.25 -11.31
N THR A 331 -22.15 -13.12 -10.58
CA THR A 331 -21.35 -12.93 -9.36
C THR A 331 -21.94 -13.77 -8.23
N TYR A 332 -21.19 -14.78 -7.76
CA TYR A 332 -21.52 -15.58 -6.59
C TYR A 332 -20.68 -15.13 -5.40
N ALA A 333 -21.32 -14.69 -4.32
CA ALA A 333 -20.66 -14.26 -3.09
C ALA A 333 -21.02 -15.19 -1.93
N TRP A 334 -20.10 -15.28 -0.99
CA TRP A 334 -20.21 -16.15 0.18
C TRP A 334 -20.30 -15.31 1.41
N CYS A 335 -21.21 -15.62 2.32
CA CYS A 335 -21.35 -14.87 3.55
C CYS A 335 -21.33 -15.83 4.73
N THR A 336 -20.41 -15.56 5.66
CA THR A 336 -20.34 -16.22 6.97
C THR A 336 -20.67 -15.20 8.03
N ALA A 337 -21.71 -15.46 8.83
CA ALA A 337 -22.01 -14.68 10.02
C ALA A 337 -21.63 -15.49 11.27
N MET A 338 -20.94 -14.85 12.21
CA MET A 338 -20.47 -15.46 13.45
C MET A 338 -20.79 -14.58 14.64
N THR A 339 -21.37 -15.11 15.71
CA THR A 339 -21.70 -14.29 16.90
C THR A 339 -21.19 -14.97 18.19
N GLY A 340 -20.57 -14.18 19.08
CA GLY A 340 -20.08 -14.64 20.38
C GLY A 340 -21.17 -14.62 21.46
N LEU A 341 -21.44 -15.76 22.10
CA LEU A 341 -22.66 -15.99 22.89
C LEU A 341 -22.74 -15.36 24.30
N ASN A 342 -21.77 -14.55 24.73
CA ASN A 342 -21.73 -14.04 26.11
C ASN A 342 -22.22 -12.60 26.33
N CYS A 343 -22.64 -11.89 25.28
CA CYS A 343 -23.34 -10.61 25.41
C CYS A 343 -24.86 -10.82 25.30
N ASN A 344 -25.58 -10.49 26.37
CA ASN A 344 -27.04 -10.56 26.41
C ASN A 344 -27.65 -9.62 25.36
N GLN A 345 -28.45 -10.20 24.46
CA GLN A 345 -29.64 -9.67 23.77
C GLN A 345 -29.63 -8.25 23.17
N SER A 346 -30.28 -8.18 22.00
CA SER A 346 -30.81 -6.99 21.30
C SER A 346 -29.85 -6.19 20.43
N CYS A 347 -29.50 -6.72 19.26
CA CYS A 347 -29.17 -5.91 18.09
C CYS A 347 -29.65 -6.62 16.81
N PHE A 348 -30.96 -6.79 16.69
CA PHE A 348 -31.59 -7.02 15.39
C PHE A 348 -31.85 -5.65 14.75
N LEU A 349 -31.26 -5.44 13.57
CA LEU A 349 -31.74 -4.57 12.49
C LEU A 349 -32.29 -3.19 12.91
N SER A 350 -31.46 -2.16 12.80
CA SER A 350 -31.88 -0.76 12.61
C SER A 350 -30.96 -0.08 11.61
#